data_AF-A0A077CUT5-F1
#
_entry.id   AF-A0A077CUT5-F1
#
_cell.length_a   1.000
_cell.length_b   1.000
_cell.length_c   1.000
_cell.angle_alpha   90.00
_cell.angle_beta   90.00
_cell.angle_gamma   90.00
#
_symmetry.space_group_name_H-M   'P 1'
#
loop_
_entity.id
_entity.type
_entity.pdbx_description
1 polymer ?
#
loop_
_entity_poly.entity_id
_entity_poly.type
_entity_poly.pdbx_seq_one_letter_code
_entity_poly.pdbx_strand_id
1 'polypeptide(L)'
;EHKSPEYLKLNPLGTIPVLIDDDFILSDSHAIMIYLLSKYGGEHGERLYPSDIRTRAVVNQVMFFDTGILFVRIKVIALPTIMEGMKAPTQKHLNDLEEAYG
;
A
#
# COMPACT_ATOMS: atom_id res chain seq x y z
N GLU A 1 -11.21 2.20 16.17
CA GLU A 1 -11.79 1.24 15.21
C GLU A 1 -10.77 0.22 14.72
N HIS A 2 -9.76 0.56 13.91
CA HIS A 2 -8.78 -0.41 13.37
C HIS A 2 -7.82 -1.08 14.40
N LYS A 3 -7.89 -0.68 15.67
CA LYS A 3 -7.15 -1.29 16.80
C LYS A 3 -8.06 -2.04 17.78
N SER A 4 -9.37 -2.13 17.49
CA SER A 4 -10.28 -2.84 18.38
C SER A 4 -10.03 -4.36 18.33
N PRO A 5 -10.36 -5.10 19.39
CA PRO A 5 -10.23 -6.55 19.40
C PRO A 5 -10.94 -7.24 18.23
N GLU A 6 -12.08 -6.70 17.79
CA GLU A 6 -12.87 -7.22 16.67
C GLU A 6 -12.13 -7.05 15.35
N TYR A 7 -11.54 -5.87 15.10
CA TYR A 7 -10.78 -5.62 13.87
C TYR A 7 -9.48 -6.42 13.82
N LEU A 8 -8.81 -6.59 14.97
CA LEU A 8 -7.57 -7.37 15.05
C LEU A 8 -7.78 -8.86 14.75
N LYS A 9 -9.00 -9.37 14.87
CA LYS A 9 -9.35 -10.72 14.38
C LYS A 9 -9.33 -10.81 12.84
N LEU A 10 -9.60 -9.70 12.15
CA LEU A 10 -9.57 -9.62 10.68
C LEU A 10 -8.15 -9.35 10.16
N ASN A 11 -7.44 -8.42 10.81
CA ASN A 11 -6.06 -8.09 10.48
C ASN A 11 -5.24 -7.90 11.77
N PRO A 12 -4.41 -8.90 12.15
CA PRO A 12 -3.58 -8.83 13.35
C PRO A 12 -2.60 -7.66 13.37
N LEU A 13 -2.20 -7.13 12.21
CA LEU A 13 -1.32 -5.95 12.12
C LEU A 13 -2.06 -4.65 12.53
N GLY A 14 -3.40 -4.69 12.57
CA GLY A 14 -4.23 -3.53 12.88
C GLY A 14 -3.92 -2.37 11.93
N THR A 15 -3.79 -2.67 10.64
CA THR A 15 -3.64 -1.67 9.57
C THR A 15 -4.89 -1.64 8.72
N ILE A 16 -5.09 -0.53 8.02
CA ILE A 16 -6.09 -0.38 6.97
C ILE A 16 -5.37 -0.31 5.62
N PRO A 17 -5.98 -0.80 4.52
CA PRO A 17 -7.31 -1.42 4.43
C PRO A 17 -7.33 -2.94 4.70
N VAL A 18 -8.54 -3.49 4.83
CA VAL A 18 -8.87 -4.93 4.80
C VAL A 18 -10.03 -5.13 3.83
N LEU A 19 -9.90 -6.12 2.95
CA LEU A 19 -10.96 -6.63 2.07
C LEU A 19 -11.60 -7.86 2.72
N ILE A 20 -12.93 -7.93 2.64
CA ILE A 20 -13.71 -9.13 2.92
C ILE A 20 -14.51 -9.42 1.65
N ASP A 21 -14.27 -10.59 1.06
CA ASP A 21 -14.96 -11.09 -0.12
C ASP A 21 -15.50 -12.48 0.19
N ASP A 22 -16.78 -12.55 0.56
CA ASP A 22 -17.42 -13.70 1.19
C ASP A 22 -16.68 -14.17 2.46
N ASP A 23 -16.13 -15.39 2.44
CA ASP A 23 -15.35 -15.99 3.54
C ASP A 23 -13.84 -15.70 3.44
N PHE A 24 -13.40 -15.02 2.38
CA PHE A 24 -12.01 -14.66 2.16
C PHE A 24 -11.69 -13.28 2.74
N ILE A 25 -10.73 -13.23 3.67
CA ILE A 25 -10.25 -11.99 4.30
C ILE A 25 -8.82 -11.73 3.83
N LEU A 26 -8.57 -10.53 3.31
CA LEU A 26 -7.27 -10.12 2.81
C LEU A 26 -6.92 -8.71 3.30
N SER A 27 -5.76 -8.56 3.92
CA SER A 27 -5.15 -7.26 4.23
C SER A 27 -4.00 -6.96 3.26
N ASP A 28 -3.48 -5.72 3.31
CA ASP A 28 -2.47 -5.15 2.40
C ASP A 28 -3.09 -4.58 1.11
N SER A 29 -2.89 -3.28 0.89
CA SER A 29 -3.49 -2.55 -0.23
C SER A 29 -3.06 -3.10 -1.59
N HIS A 30 -1.78 -3.48 -1.75
CA HIS A 30 -1.25 -3.97 -3.03
C HIS A 30 -1.77 -5.38 -3.30
N ALA A 31 -1.81 -6.24 -2.29
CA ALA A 31 -2.41 -7.57 -2.41
C ALA A 31 -3.90 -7.49 -2.78
N ILE A 32 -4.66 -6.61 -2.12
CA ILE A 32 -6.08 -6.36 -2.42
C ILE A 32 -6.26 -5.89 -3.87
N MET A 33 -5.45 -4.94 -4.34
CA MET A 33 -5.53 -4.45 -5.72
C MET A 33 -5.31 -5.57 -6.74
N ILE A 34 -4.28 -6.40 -6.55
CA ILE A 34 -3.98 -7.54 -7.42
C ILE A 34 -5.16 -8.52 -7.43
N TYR A 35 -5.71 -8.84 -6.25
CA TYR A 35 -6.85 -9.75 -6.13
C TYR A 35 -8.07 -9.24 -6.88
N LEU A 36 -8.45 -7.98 -6.67
CA LEU A 36 -9.62 -7.37 -7.32
C LEU A 36 -9.44 -7.29 -8.84
N LEU A 37 -8.26 -6.91 -9.33
CA LEU A 37 -7.96 -6.87 -10.76
C LEU A 37 -7.99 -8.28 -11.38
N SER A 38 -7.50 -9.29 -10.65
CA SER A 38 -7.44 -10.67 -11.15
C SER A 38 -8.81 -11.36 -11.14
N LYS A 39 -9.63 -11.14 -10.09
CA LYS A 39 -10.94 -11.79 -9.93
C LYS A 39 -12.05 -11.07 -10.69
N TYR A 40 -12.04 -9.73 -10.67
CA TYR A 40 -13.15 -8.90 -11.17
C TYR A 40 -12.76 -7.97 -12.32
N GLY A 41 -11.47 -7.81 -12.60
CA GLY A 41 -10.99 -6.77 -13.52
C GLY A 41 -11.31 -7.00 -14.99
N GLY A 42 -11.54 -8.24 -15.44
CA GLY A 42 -11.77 -8.54 -16.85
C GLY A 42 -10.71 -7.90 -17.76
N GLU A 43 -11.14 -7.21 -18.82
CA GLU A 43 -10.22 -6.47 -19.72
C GLU A 43 -9.46 -5.34 -19.01
N HIS A 44 -10.03 -4.72 -17.97
CA HIS A 44 -9.31 -3.72 -17.16
C HIS A 44 -8.20 -4.35 -16.32
N GLY A 45 -8.38 -5.60 -15.89
CA GLY A 45 -7.37 -6.40 -15.20
C GLY A 45 -6.12 -6.56 -16.06
N GLU A 46 -6.28 -7.02 -17.31
CA GLU A 46 -5.15 -7.16 -18.24
C GLU A 46 -4.51 -5.83 -18.64
N ARG A 47 -5.26 -4.71 -18.61
CA ARG A 47 -4.71 -3.38 -18.89
C ARG A 47 -3.88 -2.82 -17.71
N LEU A 48 -4.29 -3.08 -16.47
CA LEU A 48 -3.70 -2.48 -15.27
C LEU A 48 -2.71 -3.42 -14.55
N TYR A 49 -2.91 -4.73 -14.65
CA TYR A 49 -2.04 -5.78 -14.12
C TYR A 49 -1.86 -6.93 -15.15
N PRO A 50 -1.14 -6.67 -16.25
CA PRO A 50 -1.06 -7.61 -17.38
C PRO A 50 -0.54 -8.99 -17.01
N SER A 51 -0.97 -10.01 -17.75
CA SER A 51 -0.50 -11.40 -17.61
C SER A 51 0.89 -11.67 -18.18
N ASP A 52 1.37 -10.84 -19.11
CA ASP A 52 2.75 -10.94 -19.60
C ASP A 52 3.75 -10.83 -18.43
N ILE A 53 4.62 -11.84 -18.33
CA ILE A 53 5.51 -12.00 -17.17
C ILE A 53 6.52 -10.85 -17.04
N ARG A 54 6.95 -10.25 -18.15
CA ARG A 54 7.95 -9.16 -18.13
C ARG A 54 7.29 -7.86 -17.73
N THR A 55 6.14 -7.53 -18.32
CA THR A 55 5.38 -6.34 -17.95
C THR A 55 4.92 -6.42 -16.50
N ARG A 56 4.38 -7.57 -16.06
CA ARG A 56 3.99 -7.80 -14.67
C ARG A 56 5.15 -7.65 -13.70
N ALA A 57 6.35 -8.14 -14.06
CA ALA A 57 7.53 -7.98 -13.22
C ALA A 57 7.89 -6.50 -12.99
N VAL A 58 7.74 -5.65 -14.00
CA VAL A 58 7.95 -4.19 -13.85
C VAL A 58 6.88 -3.56 -12.95
N VAL A 59 5.60 -3.95 -13.10
CA VAL A 59 4.54 -3.46 -12.21
C VAL A 59 4.81 -3.87 -10.76
N ASN A 60 5.17 -5.13 -10.54
CA ASN A 60 5.55 -5.63 -9.21
C ASN A 60 6.78 -4.91 -8.64
N GLN A 61 7.79 -4.63 -9.46
CA GLN A 61 8.96 -3.85 -9.06
C GLN A 61 8.55 -2.48 -8.50
N VAL A 62 7.64 -1.77 -9.19
CA VAL A 62 7.14 -0.47 -8.72
C VAL A 62 6.29 -0.60 -7.46
N MET A 63 5.43 -1.62 -7.35
CA MET A 63 4.64 -1.87 -6.13
C MET A 63 5.53 -2.19 -4.92
N PHE A 64 6.58 -2.98 -5.11
CA PHE A 64 7.52 -3.29 -4.04
C PHE A 64 8.41 -2.12 -3.66
N PHE A 65 8.80 -1.30 -4.64
CA PHE A 65 9.44 -0.02 -4.37
C PHE A 65 8.53 0.90 -3.54
N ASP A 66 7.26 0.99 -3.90
CA ASP A 66 6.29 1.80 -3.17
C ASP A 66 6.16 1.34 -1.71
N THR A 67 5.81 0.08 -1.46
CA THR A 67 5.60 -0.41 -0.08
C THR A 67 6.89 -0.45 0.75
N GLY A 68 8.02 -0.79 0.15
CA GLY A 68 9.28 -1.00 0.86
C GLY A 68 10.10 0.26 1.09
N ILE A 69 9.99 1.25 0.19
CA ILE A 69 10.84 2.44 0.20
C ILE A 69 9.99 3.71 0.30
N LEU A 70 9.16 3.98 -0.71
CA LEU A 70 8.51 5.27 -0.85
C LEU A 70 7.46 5.52 0.25
N PHE A 71 6.56 4.57 0.47
CA PHE A 71 5.48 4.68 1.45
C PHE A 71 6.03 4.87 2.86
N VAL A 72 7.11 4.18 3.23
CA VAL A 72 7.74 4.32 4.55
C VAL A 72 8.25 5.76 4.75
N ARG A 73 8.92 6.33 3.74
CA ARG A 73 9.44 7.71 3.79
C ARG A 73 8.32 8.74 3.81
N ILE A 74 7.23 8.52 3.06
CA ILE A 74 6.04 9.37 3.14
C ILE A 74 5.38 9.26 4.52
N LYS A 75 5.26 8.05 5.07
CA LYS A 75 4.56 7.78 6.33
C LYS A 75 5.21 8.48 7.52
N VAL A 76 6.55 8.56 7.58
CA VAL A 76 7.25 9.29 8.65
C VAL A 76 7.04 10.80 8.61
N ILE A 77 6.55 11.34 7.48
CA ILE A 77 6.15 12.74 7.35
C ILE A 77 4.65 12.88 7.63
N ALA A 78 3.83 12.06 6.98
CA ALA A 78 2.39 12.16 7.02
C ALA A 78 1.81 11.86 8.41
N LEU A 79 2.30 10.82 9.10
CA LEU A 79 1.76 10.46 10.41
C LEU A 79 1.98 11.56 11.47
N PRO A 80 3.19 12.10 11.68
CA PRO A 80 3.37 13.21 12.62
C PRO A 80 2.62 14.48 12.21
N THR A 81 2.45 14.73 10.91
CA THR A 81 1.65 15.86 10.41
C THR A 81 0.19 15.73 10.83
N ILE A 82 -0.39 14.53 10.68
CA ILE A 82 -1.80 14.26 10.98
C ILE A 82 -2.04 14.08 12.49
N MET A 83 -1.12 13.42 13.21
CA MET A 83 -1.34 12.96 14.58
C MET A 83 -0.65 13.81 15.65
N GLU A 84 0.48 14.44 15.32
CA GLU A 84 1.36 15.12 16.28
C GLU A 84 1.49 16.63 16.01
N GLY A 85 0.79 17.14 14.98
CA GLY A 85 0.76 18.57 14.66
C GLY A 85 2.04 19.11 14.04
N MET A 86 2.85 18.25 13.39
CA MET A 86 3.99 18.71 12.61
C MET A 86 3.53 19.70 11.53
N LYS A 87 4.04 20.93 11.57
CA LYS A 87 3.60 22.01 10.66
C LYS A 87 4.19 21.89 9.25
N ALA A 88 5.38 21.33 9.14
CA ALA A 88 6.09 21.15 7.87
C ALA A 88 7.14 20.03 7.98
N PRO A 89 7.47 19.33 6.87
CA PRO A 89 8.59 18.40 6.83
C PRO A 89 9.92 19.10 7.13
N THR A 90 10.86 18.40 7.76
CA THR A 90 12.24 18.90 7.91
C THR A 90 13.00 18.78 6.59
N GLN A 91 14.11 19.49 6.43
CA GLN A 91 14.98 19.30 5.25
C GLN A 91 15.46 17.85 5.12
N LYS A 92 15.75 17.18 6.24
CA LYS A 92 16.11 15.76 6.22
C LYS A 92 14.98 14.90 5.64
N HIS A 93 13.72 15.15 6.04
CA HIS A 93 12.57 14.43 5.48
C HIS A 93 12.46 14.61 3.96
N LEU A 94 12.68 15.83 3.47
CA LEU A 94 12.63 16.13 2.05
C LEU A 94 13.77 15.43 1.30
N ASN A 95 15.00 15.51 1.82
CA ASN A 95 16.15 14.83 1.23
C ASN A 95 15.96 13.30 1.20
N ASP A 96 15.48 12.73 2.31
CA ASP A 96 15.15 11.30 2.37
C ASP A 96 14.05 10.99 1.33
N LEU A 97 13.01 11.81 1.17
CA LEU A 97 12.00 11.53 0.14
C LEU A 97 12.57 11.61 -1.29
N GLU A 98 13.44 12.56 -1.58
CA GLU A 98 14.09 12.71 -2.90
C GLU A 98 15.01 11.53 -3.22
N GLU A 99 15.84 11.09 -2.26
CA GLU A 99 16.75 9.94 -2.43
C GLU A 99 15.99 8.63 -2.72
N ALA A 100 14.71 8.53 -2.38
CA ALA A 100 13.89 7.39 -2.77
C ALA A 100 13.88 7.16 -4.29
N TYR A 101 13.95 8.22 -5.09
CA TYR A 101 13.85 8.17 -6.54
C TYR A 101 15.20 8.05 -7.25
N GLY A 102 16.32 8.16 -6.53
CA GLY A 102 17.69 8.17 -7.07
C GLY A 102 18.29 9.56 -7.21
#